data_AF-A0A1G3IH35-F1
#
_entry.id   AF-A0A1G3IH35-F1
#
_cell.length_a   1.000
_cell.length_b   1.000
_cell.length_c   1.000
_cell.angle_alpha   90.00
_cell.angle_beta   90.00
_cell.angle_gamma   90.00
#
_symmetry.space_group_name_H-M   'P 1'
#
loop_
_entity.id
_entity.type
_entity.pdbx_description
1 polymer ?
#
loop_
_entity_poly.entity_id
_entity_poly.type
_entity_poly.pdbx_seq_one_letter_code
_entity_poly.pdbx_strand_id
1 'polypeptide(L)'
;FFAYMILRPSVGGIEPPPERPKLWNRVFPRFFIWVWAAVFVLPATGYWRIFMDFGGFGNAGLHVHVMHGLGLVMILLFAYLFGGPYQRFQLAVESGDFPTAGQHLNKIRSIVGANLILGLITAAVGAAGRLLG
;
A
#
# COMPACT_ATOMS: atom_id res chain seq x y z
N PHE A 1 -5.84 3.97 4.00
CA PHE A 1 -6.89 4.93 4.42
C PHE A 1 -7.79 5.35 3.27
N PHE A 2 -7.34 6.20 2.33
CA PHE A 2 -8.18 6.79 1.25
C PHE A 2 -9.04 5.79 0.47
N ALA A 3 -8.45 4.72 -0.09
CA ALA A 3 -9.19 3.73 -0.87
C ALA A 3 -10.31 3.04 -0.07
N TYR A 4 -10.08 2.79 1.22
CA TYR A 4 -10.99 2.01 2.07
C TYR A 4 -12.07 2.87 2.74
N MET A 5 -11.66 4.04 3.24
CA MET A 5 -12.51 4.91 4.05
C MET A 5 -13.23 5.99 3.27
N ILE A 6 -12.66 6.43 2.14
CA ILE A 6 -13.19 7.57 1.37
C ILE A 6 -13.78 7.04 0.06
N LEU A 7 -12.95 6.40 -0.76
CA LEU A 7 -13.37 6.06 -2.12
C LEU A 7 -14.50 5.01 -2.14
N ARG A 8 -14.39 3.92 -1.35
CA ARG A 8 -15.41 2.85 -1.30
C ARG A 8 -16.84 3.34 -1.01
N PRO A 9 -17.13 4.07 0.08
CA PRO A 9 -18.49 4.55 0.33
C PRO A 9 -18.96 5.54 -0.74
N SER A 10 -18.07 6.36 -1.30
CA SER A 10 -18.42 7.32 -2.35
C SER A 10 -18.83 6.68 -3.68
N VAL A 11 -18.43 5.43 -3.96
CA VAL A 11 -18.85 4.72 -5.19
C VAL A 11 -20.19 3.99 -5.03
N GLY A 12 -20.73 3.90 -3.80
CA GLY A 12 -21.96 3.15 -3.51
C GLY A 12 -23.22 3.71 -4.20
N GLY A 13 -23.25 5.03 -4.41
CA GLY A 13 -24.37 5.73 -5.05
C GLY A 13 -24.24 5.92 -6.57
N ILE A 14 -23.20 5.38 -7.21
CA ILE A 14 -23.02 5.53 -8.67
C ILE A 14 -23.89 4.50 -9.38
N GLU A 15 -24.86 5.02 -10.13
CA GLU A 15 -25.64 4.33 -11.15
C GLU A 15 -25.32 4.94 -12.52
N PRO A 16 -25.12 4.12 -13.56
CA PRO A 16 -25.30 2.67 -13.58
C PRO A 16 -24.11 1.87 -12.98
N PRO A 17 -24.33 0.63 -12.49
CA PRO A 17 -23.31 -0.22 -11.85
C PRO A 17 -21.96 -0.38 -12.60
N PRO A 18 -21.90 -0.39 -13.95
CA PRO A 18 -20.65 -0.45 -14.73
C PRO A 18 -19.74 0.78 -14.61
N GLU A 19 -20.22 1.90 -14.07
CA GLU A 19 -19.38 3.09 -13.88
C GLU A 19 -18.48 2.99 -12.65
N ARG A 20 -18.84 2.16 -11.68
CA ARG A 20 -18.07 1.99 -10.44
C ARG A 20 -16.64 1.53 -10.75
N PRO A 21 -16.40 0.46 -11.53
CA PRO A 21 -15.04 0.01 -11.88
C PRO A 21 -14.27 1.04 -12.72
N LYS A 22 -14.97 1.82 -13.57
CA LYS A 22 -14.34 2.88 -14.38
C LYS A 22 -13.79 4.02 -13.51
N LEU A 23 -14.50 4.40 -12.44
CA LEU A 23 -13.99 5.39 -11.48
C LEU A 23 -12.72 4.88 -10.80
N TRP A 24 -12.73 3.63 -10.32
CA TRP A 24 -11.55 3.00 -9.75
C TRP A 24 -10.38 3.00 -10.73
N ASN A 25 -10.63 2.72 -12.01
CA ASN A 25 -9.61 2.74 -13.06
C ASN A 25 -9.01 4.14 -13.28
N ARG A 26 -9.79 5.21 -13.10
CA ARG A 26 -9.28 6.59 -13.20
C ARG A 26 -8.49 7.04 -11.97
N VAL A 27 -8.86 6.56 -10.79
CA VAL A 27 -8.26 7.00 -9.51
C VAL A 27 -6.98 6.22 -9.17
N PHE A 28 -6.96 4.91 -9.44
CA PHE A 28 -5.83 4.06 -9.09
C PHE A 28 -4.47 4.50 -9.67
N PRO A 29 -4.34 4.92 -10.95
CA PRO A 29 -3.06 5.37 -11.48
C PRO A 29 -2.47 6.53 -10.67
N ARG A 30 -3.29 7.54 -10.38
CA ARG A 30 -2.87 8.73 -9.61
C ARG A 30 -2.54 8.37 -8.18
N PHE A 31 -3.35 7.52 -7.55
CA PHE A 31 -3.09 7.04 -6.20
C PHE A 31 -1.79 6.25 -6.11
N PHE A 32 -1.55 5.34 -7.06
CA PHE A 32 -0.36 4.48 -7.03
C PHE A 32 0.94 5.23 -7.32
N ILE A 33 0.93 6.34 -8.07
CA ILE A 33 2.11 7.22 -8.20
C ILE A 33 2.57 7.71 -6.82
N TRP A 34 1.64 8.18 -5.98
CA TRP A 34 1.96 8.62 -4.62
C TRP A 34 2.41 7.48 -3.72
N VAL A 35 1.84 6.29 -3.88
CA VAL A 35 2.29 5.10 -3.13
C VAL A 35 3.71 4.71 -3.55
N TRP A 36 4.04 4.73 -4.85
CA TRP A 36 5.39 4.49 -5.34
C TRP A 36 6.38 5.52 -4.79
N ALA A 37 6.02 6.80 -4.77
CA ALA A 37 6.85 7.83 -4.16
C ALA A 37 7.13 7.51 -2.68
N ALA A 38 6.11 7.13 -1.90
CA ALA A 38 6.30 6.73 -0.50
C ALA A 38 7.16 5.47 -0.35
N VAL A 39 6.99 4.47 -1.23
CA VAL A 39 7.77 3.23 -1.27
C VAL A 39 9.27 3.49 -1.46
N PHE A 40 9.66 4.54 -2.18
CA PHE A 40 11.07 4.91 -2.35
C PHE A 40 11.56 5.89 -1.28
N VAL A 41 10.77 6.92 -0.98
CA VAL A 41 11.18 8.00 -0.06
C VAL A 41 11.29 7.51 1.38
N LEU A 42 10.37 6.67 1.86
CA LEU A 42 10.38 6.22 3.26
C LEU A 42 11.59 5.32 3.58
N PRO A 43 11.95 4.31 2.76
CA PRO A 43 13.18 3.57 2.99
C PRO A 43 14.44 4.43 2.82
N ALA A 44 14.49 5.30 1.80
CA ALA A 44 15.66 6.16 1.59
C ALA A 44 15.91 7.07 2.80
N THR A 45 14.87 7.71 3.32
CA THR A 45 14.95 8.55 4.51
C THR A 45 15.24 7.74 5.78
N GLY A 46 14.66 6.54 5.91
CA GLY A 46 14.95 5.62 7.01
C GLY A 46 16.40 5.17 7.03
N TYR A 47 16.95 4.76 5.89
CA TYR A 47 18.36 4.39 5.76
C TYR A 47 19.28 5.57 6.04
N TRP A 48 18.96 6.76 5.50
CA TRP A 48 19.71 7.98 5.80
C TRP A 48 19.85 8.21 7.31
N ARG A 49 18.74 8.08 8.05
CA ARG A 49 18.72 8.21 9.52
C ARG A 49 19.53 7.13 10.22
N ILE A 50 19.47 5.88 9.76
CA ILE A 50 20.28 4.78 10.33
C ILE A 50 21.78 5.04 10.15
N PHE A 51 22.20 5.51 8.97
CA PHE A 51 23.61 5.79 8.72
C PHE A 51 24.12 7.05 9.43
N MET A 52 23.29 8.10 9.51
CA MET A 52 23.66 9.39 10.13
C MET A 52 23.56 9.37 11.67
N ASP A 53 22.46 8.85 12.22
CA ASP A 53 22.18 8.93 13.66
C ASP A 53 22.77 7.72 14.43
N PHE A 54 22.85 6.54 13.80
CA PHE A 54 23.30 5.30 14.46
C PHE A 54 24.68 4.80 13.97
N GLY A 55 25.27 5.43 12.94
CA GLY A 55 26.55 4.99 12.37
C GLY A 55 26.45 3.67 11.59
N GLY A 56 25.23 3.25 11.22
CA GLY A 56 24.96 2.03 10.46
C GLY A 56 24.09 1.00 11.19
N PHE A 57 23.78 -0.09 10.51
CA PHE A 57 22.91 -1.17 11.03
C PHE A 57 23.50 -1.93 12.23
N GLY A 58 24.82 -1.85 12.45
CA GLY A 58 25.50 -2.57 13.55
C GLY A 58 25.16 -2.07 14.95
N ASN A 59 24.77 -0.81 15.10
CA ASN A 59 24.33 -0.20 16.36
C ASN A 59 22.80 -0.06 16.44
N ALA A 60 22.07 -0.50 15.42
CA ALA A 60 20.63 -0.37 15.37
C ALA A 60 19.98 -1.48 16.22
N GLY A 61 19.11 -1.11 17.16
CA GLY A 61 18.41 -2.08 18.01
C GLY A 61 17.52 -3.03 17.20
N LEU A 62 17.16 -4.19 17.78
CA LEU A 62 16.32 -5.22 17.15
C LEU A 62 15.02 -4.65 16.53
N HIS A 63 14.46 -3.60 17.14
CA HIS A 63 13.27 -2.90 16.64
C HIS A 63 13.46 -2.32 15.22
N VAL A 64 14.67 -1.84 14.88
CA VAL A 64 14.97 -1.29 13.55
C VAL A 64 15.00 -2.39 12.49
N HIS A 65 15.58 -3.55 12.82
CA HIS A 65 15.59 -4.69 11.90
C HIS A 65 14.18 -5.24 11.65
N VAL A 66 13.34 -5.32 12.69
CA VAL A 66 11.93 -5.71 12.56
C VAL A 66 11.17 -4.68 11.72
N MET A 67 11.31 -3.39 12.01
CA MET A 67 10.68 -2.30 11.25
C MET A 67 11.11 -2.33 9.78
N HIS A 68 12.39 -2.59 9.53
CA HIS A 68 12.93 -2.70 8.19
C HIS A 68 12.36 -3.90 7.43
N GLY A 69 12.33 -5.08 8.07
CA GLY A 69 11.74 -6.29 7.50
C GLY A 69 10.26 -6.13 7.17
N LEU A 70 9.48 -5.51 8.06
CA LEU A 70 8.07 -5.19 7.81
C LEU A 70 7.91 -4.23 6.62
N GLY A 71 8.77 -3.21 6.53
CA GLY A 71 8.82 -2.30 5.38
C GLY A 71 9.05 -3.04 4.06
N LEU A 72 10.01 -3.97 4.02
CA LEU A 72 10.25 -4.80 2.82
C LEU A 72 9.05 -5.67 2.46
N VAL A 73 8.41 -6.32 3.44
CA VAL A 73 7.18 -7.10 3.21
C VAL A 73 6.09 -6.22 2.59
N MET A 74 5.90 -5.00 3.10
CA MET A 74 4.90 -4.08 2.56
C MET A 74 5.20 -3.68 1.10
N ILE A 75 6.47 -3.45 0.77
CA ILE A 75 6.91 -3.14 -0.60
C ILE A 75 6.65 -4.33 -1.52
N LEU A 76 6.98 -5.54 -1.11
CA LEU A 76 6.73 -6.76 -1.89
C LEU A 76 5.23 -7.00 -2.14
N LEU A 77 4.40 -6.81 -1.12
CA LEU A 77 2.94 -6.89 -1.26
C LEU A 77 2.41 -5.86 -2.25
N PHE A 78 2.92 -4.62 -2.20
CA PHE A 78 2.53 -3.57 -3.13
C PHE A 78 2.99 -3.86 -4.57
N ALA A 79 4.24 -4.32 -4.75
CA ALA A 79 4.77 -4.72 -6.05
C ALA A 79 3.95 -5.86 -6.67
N TYR A 80 3.60 -6.88 -5.87
CA TYR A 80 2.72 -7.97 -6.30
C TYR A 80 1.32 -7.47 -6.70
N LEU A 81 0.73 -6.58 -5.90
CA LEU A 81 -0.55 -5.94 -6.21
C LEU A 81 -0.50 -5.21 -7.55
N PHE A 82 0.54 -4.40 -7.76
CA PHE A 82 0.69 -3.57 -8.96
C PHE A 82 0.94 -4.41 -10.20
N GLY A 83 1.83 -5.42 -10.12
CA GLY A 83 2.20 -6.27 -11.25
C GLY A 83 1.20 -7.39 -11.58
N GLY A 84 0.30 -7.75 -10.65
CA GLY A 84 -0.66 -8.84 -10.88
C GLY A 84 -2.11 -8.37 -10.90
N PRO A 85 -2.77 -8.26 -9.73
CA PRO A 85 -4.19 -7.89 -9.63
C PRO A 85 -4.56 -6.58 -10.32
N TYR A 86 -3.70 -5.55 -10.24
CA TYR A 86 -4.02 -4.25 -10.83
C TYR A 86 -4.01 -4.25 -12.36
N GLN A 87 -3.01 -4.88 -12.99
CA GLN A 87 -2.99 -5.03 -14.46
C GLN A 87 -4.20 -5.83 -14.94
N ARG A 88 -4.54 -6.94 -14.27
CA ARG A 88 -5.71 -7.76 -14.62
C ARG A 88 -7.03 -7.02 -14.40
N PHE A 89 -7.10 -6.16 -13.38
CA PHE A 89 -8.24 -5.27 -13.18
C PHE A 89 -8.41 -4.29 -14.36
N GLN A 90 -7.33 -3.64 -14.80
CA GLN A 90 -7.37 -2.72 -15.94
C GLN A 90 -7.86 -3.42 -17.20
N LEU A 91 -7.26 -4.57 -17.52
CA LEU A 91 -7.65 -5.40 -18.67
C LEU A 91 -9.12 -5.80 -18.64
N ALA A 92 -9.64 -6.22 -17.47
CA ALA A 92 -11.05 -6.61 -17.33
C ALA A 92 -12.01 -5.41 -17.46
N VAL A 93 -11.60 -4.21 -17.03
CA VAL A 93 -12.39 -2.98 -17.22
C VAL A 93 -12.41 -2.57 -18.70
N GLU A 94 -11.28 -2.71 -19.40
CA GLU A 94 -11.16 -2.41 -20.83
C GLU A 94 -11.95 -3.38 -21.71
N SER A 95 -11.97 -4.68 -21.36
CA SER A 95 -12.75 -5.70 -22.07
C SER A 95 -14.26 -5.67 -21.74
N GLY A 96 -14.68 -4.84 -20.79
CA GLY A 96 -16.08 -4.79 -20.32
C GLY A 96 -16.49 -5.96 -19.42
N ASP A 97 -15.55 -6.80 -18.97
CA ASP A 97 -15.80 -7.89 -18.03
C ASP A 97 -15.82 -7.35 -16.58
N PHE A 98 -16.91 -6.66 -16.24
CA PHE A 98 -17.13 -6.09 -14.92
C PHE A 98 -17.17 -7.13 -13.78
N PRO A 99 -17.72 -8.35 -13.96
CA PRO A 99 -17.61 -9.41 -12.95
C PRO A 99 -16.16 -9.75 -12.58
N THR A 100 -15.30 -9.98 -13.58
CA THR A 100 -13.87 -10.28 -13.34
C THR A 100 -13.13 -9.07 -12.76
N ALA A 101 -13.45 -7.86 -13.22
CA ALA A 101 -12.91 -6.63 -12.62
C ALA A 101 -13.27 -6.52 -11.13
N GLY A 102 -14.49 -6.88 -10.73
CA GLY A 102 -14.92 -6.93 -9.33
C GLY A 102 -14.10 -7.88 -8.47
N GLN A 103 -13.75 -9.07 -9.00
CA GLN A 103 -12.92 -10.04 -8.29
C GLN A 103 -11.50 -9.52 -8.06
N HIS A 104 -10.88 -8.93 -9.09
CA HIS A 104 -9.55 -8.33 -8.97
C HIS A 104 -9.56 -7.12 -8.03
N LEU A 105 -10.62 -6.31 -8.06
CA LEU A 105 -10.78 -5.19 -7.14
C LEU A 105 -10.85 -5.65 -5.68
N ASN A 106 -11.51 -6.77 -5.39
CA ASN A 106 -11.52 -7.34 -4.04
C ASN A 106 -10.13 -7.84 -3.59
N LYS A 107 -9.34 -8.44 -4.50
CA LYS A 107 -7.95 -8.81 -4.21
C LYS A 107 -7.08 -7.59 -3.92
N ILE A 108 -7.17 -6.54 -4.75
CA ILE A 108 -6.48 -5.26 -4.53
C ILE A 108 -6.83 -4.71 -3.13
N ARG A 109 -8.10 -4.71 -2.76
CA ARG A 109 -8.56 -4.24 -1.44
C ARG A 109 -7.99 -5.04 -0.28
N SER A 110 -7.97 -6.37 -0.39
CA SER A 110 -7.41 -7.24 0.65
C SER A 110 -5.93 -6.93 0.88
N ILE A 111 -5.14 -6.82 -0.19
CA ILE A 111 -3.70 -6.51 -0.09
C ILE A 111 -3.46 -5.09 0.46
N VAL A 112 -4.24 -4.09 0.02
CA VAL A 112 -4.16 -2.73 0.58
C VAL A 112 -4.53 -2.72 2.07
N GLY A 113 -5.52 -3.53 2.48
CA GLY A 113 -5.90 -3.70 3.88
C GLY A 113 -4.78 -4.32 4.72
N ALA A 114 -4.16 -5.39 4.23
CA ALA A 114 -3.01 -6.02 4.87
C ALA A 114 -1.85 -5.02 5.02
N ASN A 115 -1.52 -4.25 3.97
CA ASN A 115 -0.50 -3.21 4.04
C ASN A 115 -0.82 -2.11 5.05
N LEU A 116 -2.10 -1.74 5.20
CA LEU A 116 -2.50 -0.76 6.22
C LEU A 116 -2.27 -1.30 7.64
N ILE A 117 -2.64 -2.55 7.89
CA ILE A 117 -2.43 -3.22 9.19
C ILE A 117 -0.93 -3.31 9.49
N LEU A 118 -0.12 -3.76 8.53
CA LEU A 118 1.33 -3.81 8.67
C LEU A 118 1.93 -2.43 8.95
N GLY A 119 1.44 -1.39 8.28
CA GLY A 119 1.85 -0.01 8.54
C GLY A 119 1.51 0.46 9.95
N LEU A 120 0.33 0.12 10.48
CA LEU A 120 -0.07 0.44 11.85
C LEU A 120 0.80 -0.30 12.87
N ILE A 121 1.07 -1.59 12.65
CA ILE A 121 1.97 -2.39 13.49
C ILE A 121 3.37 -1.77 13.48
N THR A 122 3.89 -1.43 12.30
CA THR A 122 5.20 -0.80 12.14
C THR A 122 5.28 0.53 12.88
N ALA A 123 4.24 1.36 12.79
CA ALA A 123 4.17 2.63 13.51
C ALA A 123 4.10 2.44 15.03
N ALA A 124 3.34 1.46 15.52
CA ALA A 124 3.27 1.13 16.94
C ALA A 124 4.63 0.63 17.48
N VAL A 125 5.31 -0.25 16.73
CA VAL A 125 6.66 -0.74 17.07
C VAL A 125 7.66 0.42 17.08
N GLY A 126 7.61 1.32 16.10
CA GLY A 126 8.47 2.50 16.05
C GLY A 126 8.23 3.46 17.22
N ALA A 127 6.97 3.70 17.59
CA ALA A 127 6.62 4.55 18.73
C ALA A 127 7.03 3.92 20.08
N ALA A 128 6.83 2.61 20.24
CA ALA A 128 7.25 1.88 21.44
C ALA A 128 8.77 1.80 21.56
N GLY A 129 9.49 1.58 20.46
CA GLY A 129 10.95 1.60 20.43
C GLY A 129 11.55 2.95 20.84
N ARG A 130 10.87 4.06 20.51
CA ARG A 130 11.28 5.41 20.93
C ARG A 130 11.00 5.71 22.42
N LEU A 131 10.10 4.97 23.06
CA LEU A 131 9.74 5.18 24.48
C LEU A 131 10.50 4.24 25.42
N LEU A 132 11.02 3.12 24.90
CA LEU A 132 11.72 2.07 25.66
C LEU A 132 13.23 2.00 25.40
N GLY A 133 13.77 2.87 24.54
CA GLY A 133 15.21 3.02 24.27
C GLY A 133 15.62 4.48 24.34
#